data_AF-A0A8X8FW33-F1
#
_entry.id   AF-A0A8X8FW33-F1
#
_cell.length_a   1.000
_cell.length_b   1.000
_cell.length_c   1.000
_cell.angle_alpha   90.00
_cell.angle_beta   90.00
_cell.angle_gamma   90.00
#
_symmetry.space_group_name_H-M   'P 1'
#
loop_
_entity.id
_entity.type
_entity.pdbx_description
1 polymer ?
#
loop_
_entity_poly.entity_id
_entity_poly.type
_entity_poly.pdbx_seq_one_letter_code
_entity_poly.pdbx_strand_id
1 'polypeptide(L)'
;MKSLLKSLFSRPPALSDLERLILDEAKTCLSPGTAVLWQRQVDGINDVQRAVGGGTVALRRTVRGRLAVDEAIAFSNRESALDIAAVVLVVDGGFAPVKALVSSSGGFLSCISYDGNGAYLEQLSRMKQAFDVRLEAQLMTDPGVG
;
A
#
# COMPACT_ATOMS: atom_id res chain seq x y z
N MET A 1 36.82 3.66 -0.17
CA MET A 1 35.88 4.00 -1.26
C MET A 1 34.66 3.08 -1.17
N LYS A 2 33.51 3.59 -0.71
CA LYS A 2 32.26 2.80 -0.64
C LYS A 2 31.64 2.79 -2.04
N SER A 3 31.58 1.60 -2.63
CA SER A 3 31.22 1.37 -4.03
C SER A 3 29.78 1.80 -4.32
N LEU A 4 29.63 2.83 -5.17
CA LEU A 4 28.35 3.31 -5.74
C LEU A 4 27.60 2.21 -6.52
N LEU A 5 28.31 1.16 -6.96
CA LEU A 5 27.75 0.03 -7.68
C LEU A 5 26.89 -0.90 -6.81
N LYS A 6 27.05 -0.89 -5.48
CA LYS A 6 26.18 -1.68 -4.59
C LYS A 6 24.74 -1.16 -4.52
N SER A 7 24.50 0.12 -4.86
CA SER A 7 23.14 0.67 -4.86
C SER A 7 22.30 0.15 -6.04
N LEU A 8 22.93 -0.19 -7.17
CA LEU A 8 22.26 -0.65 -8.40
C LEU A 8 21.76 -2.10 -8.33
N PHE A 9 22.25 -2.89 -7.35
CA PHE A 9 21.80 -4.26 -7.10
C PHE A 9 21.04 -4.40 -5.78
N SER A 10 20.60 -3.27 -5.21
CA SER A 10 19.73 -3.30 -4.04
C SER A 10 18.43 -3.97 -4.45
N ARG A 11 18.08 -5.07 -3.79
CA ARG A 11 16.76 -5.69 -3.90
C ARG A 11 15.72 -4.58 -3.75
N PRO A 12 14.70 -4.49 -4.61
CA PRO A 12 13.69 -3.46 -4.47
C PRO A 12 13.10 -3.56 -3.05
N PRO A 13 12.82 -2.42 -2.42
CA PRO A 13 12.41 -2.43 -1.02
C PRO A 13 11.06 -3.11 -0.91
N ALA A 14 10.90 -3.92 0.14
CA ALA A 14 9.65 -4.58 0.45
C ALA A 14 8.62 -3.60 1.03
N LEU A 15 7.38 -4.07 1.14
CA LEU A 15 6.36 -3.43 1.98
C LEU A 15 6.87 -3.28 3.41
N SER A 16 6.69 -2.09 3.99
CA SER A 16 6.90 -1.85 5.41
C SER A 16 5.78 -2.49 6.24
N ASP A 17 5.99 -2.66 7.55
CA ASP A 17 4.96 -3.21 8.44
C ASP A 17 3.69 -2.35 8.44
N LEU A 18 3.85 -1.03 8.37
CA LEU A 18 2.73 -0.09 8.27
C LEU A 18 1.93 -0.29 6.97
N GLU A 19 2.63 -0.42 5.83
CA GLU A 19 1.97 -0.64 4.55
C GLU A 19 1.23 -1.98 4.52
N ARG A 20 1.79 -3.02 5.15
CA ARG A 20 1.11 -4.30 5.32
C ARG A 20 -0.15 -4.17 6.15
N LEU A 21 -0.06 -3.49 7.30
CA LEU A 21 -1.21 -3.25 8.18
C LEU A 21 -2.33 -2.49 7.44
N ILE A 22 -1.99 -1.44 6.68
CA ILE A 22 -2.96 -0.69 5.87
C ILE A 22 -3.63 -1.61 4.83
N LEU A 23 -2.85 -2.42 4.11
CA LEU A 23 -3.38 -3.32 3.09
C LEU A 23 -4.22 -4.46 3.68
N ASP A 24 -3.86 -4.98 4.85
CA ASP A 24 -4.64 -5.99 5.56
C ASP A 24 -5.95 -5.41 6.10
N GLU A 25 -5.92 -4.19 6.65
CA GLU A 25 -7.12 -3.53 7.12
C GLU A 25 -8.08 -3.22 5.96
N ALA A 26 -7.57 -2.68 4.85
CA ALA A 26 -8.37 -2.44 3.65
C ALA A 26 -9.01 -3.73 3.09
N LYS A 27 -8.32 -4.87 3.18
CA LYS A 27 -8.84 -6.18 2.75
C LYS A 27 -10.09 -6.59 3.52
N THR A 28 -10.21 -6.20 4.80
CA THR A 28 -11.35 -6.61 5.65
C THR A 28 -12.69 -6.07 5.16
N CYS A 29 -12.67 -4.97 4.39
CA CYS A 29 -13.88 -4.34 3.85
C CYS A 29 -14.30 -4.88 2.48
N LEU A 30 -13.54 -5.79 1.89
CA LEU A 30 -13.79 -6.33 0.55
C LEU A 30 -14.73 -7.53 0.59
N SER A 31 -15.47 -7.75 -0.50
CA SER A 31 -16.19 -9.01 -0.69
C SER A 31 -15.22 -10.21 -0.68
N PRO A 32 -15.67 -11.42 -0.27
CA PRO A 32 -14.78 -12.57 -0.13
C PRO A 32 -14.01 -12.94 -1.40
N GLY A 33 -14.65 -12.81 -2.57
CA GLY A 33 -14.00 -13.06 -3.86
C GLY A 33 -12.89 -12.06 -4.16
N THR A 34 -13.17 -10.76 -3.97
CA THR A 34 -12.19 -9.70 -4.15
C THR A 34 -11.03 -9.82 -3.15
N ALA A 35 -11.30 -10.16 -1.90
CA ALA A 35 -10.29 -10.34 -0.86
C ALA A 35 -9.26 -11.43 -1.22
N VAL A 36 -9.66 -12.50 -1.92
CA VAL A 36 -8.74 -13.54 -2.41
C VAL A 36 -7.82 -12.99 -3.50
N LEU A 37 -8.37 -12.26 -4.48
CA LEU A 37 -7.58 -11.63 -5.54
C LEU A 37 -6.63 -10.58 -4.97
N TRP A 38 -7.13 -9.77 -4.03
CA TRP A 38 -6.35 -8.79 -3.29
C TRP A 38 -5.13 -9.43 -2.62
N GLN A 39 -5.33 -10.50 -1.85
CA GLN A 39 -4.22 -11.17 -1.17
C GLN A 39 -3.16 -11.66 -2.16
N ARG A 40 -3.57 -12.27 -3.27
CA ARG A 40 -2.64 -12.73 -4.31
C ARG A 40 -1.85 -11.59 -4.93
N GLN A 41 -2.50 -10.44 -5.14
CA GLN A 41 -1.80 -9.25 -5.63
C GLN A 41 -0.80 -8.73 -4.60
N VAL A 42 -1.20 -8.62 -3.32
CA VAL A 42 -0.31 -8.19 -2.22
C VAL A 42 0.91 -9.10 -2.09
N ASP A 43 0.72 -10.42 -2.13
CA ASP A 43 1.80 -11.41 -2.07
C ASP A 43 2.77 -11.31 -3.26
N GLY A 44 2.28 -10.80 -4.40
CA GLY A 44 3.05 -10.58 -5.62
C GLY A 44 3.86 -9.27 -5.61
N ILE A 45 3.59 -8.33 -4.71
CA ILE A 45 4.29 -7.03 -4.65
C ILE A 45 5.75 -7.27 -4.26
N ASN A 46 6.66 -6.82 -5.11
CA ASN A 46 8.10 -6.97 -4.88
C ASN A 46 8.93 -5.75 -5.30
N ASP A 47 8.28 -4.67 -5.75
CA ASP A 47 8.87 -3.36 -6.03
C ASP A 47 7.97 -2.28 -5.42
N VAL A 48 8.47 -1.62 -4.38
CA VAL A 48 7.76 -0.55 -3.67
C VAL A 48 8.53 0.76 -3.87
N GLN A 49 7.88 1.79 -4.40
CA GLN A 49 8.53 3.08 -4.63
C GLN A 49 7.85 4.18 -3.83
N ARG A 50 8.60 4.81 -2.93
CA ARG A 50 8.09 5.87 -2.05
C ARG A 50 8.49 7.23 -2.63
N ALA A 51 7.52 8.11 -2.81
CA ALA A 51 7.78 9.45 -3.32
C ALA A 51 8.66 10.27 -2.37
N VAL A 52 9.55 11.10 -2.94
CA VAL A 52 10.38 12.03 -2.16
C VAL A 52 9.46 13.08 -1.53
N GLY A 53 9.57 13.26 -0.21
CA GLY A 53 8.66 14.11 0.57
C GLY A 53 7.54 13.35 1.28
N GLY A 54 7.42 12.03 1.05
CA GLY A 54 6.30 11.24 1.56
C GLY A 54 5.02 11.50 0.77
N GLY A 55 3.95 10.75 1.06
CA GLY A 55 2.63 11.01 0.49
C GLY A 55 2.13 9.97 -0.52
N THR A 56 3.00 9.31 -1.27
CA THR A 56 2.59 8.19 -2.13
C THR A 56 3.59 7.06 -2.14
N VAL A 57 3.07 5.85 -2.04
CA VAL A 57 3.81 4.59 -2.13
C VAL A 57 3.25 3.81 -3.31
N ALA A 58 4.00 3.73 -4.40
CA ALA A 58 3.64 2.94 -5.56
C ALA A 58 3.96 1.46 -5.31
N LEU A 59 3.01 0.60 -5.65
CA LEU A 59 3.03 -0.84 -5.43
C LEU A 59 3.14 -1.56 -6.77
N ARG A 60 4.16 -2.40 -6.94
CA ARG A 60 4.40 -3.10 -8.20
C ARG A 60 4.83 -4.54 -7.98
N ARG A 61 4.40 -5.37 -8.93
CA ARG A 61 4.99 -6.68 -9.18
C ARG A 61 5.92 -6.58 -10.38
N THR A 62 7.14 -7.05 -10.21
CA THR A 62 8.14 -7.10 -11.27
C THR A 62 8.70 -8.52 -11.44
N VAL A 63 9.04 -8.87 -12.67
CA VAL A 63 9.78 -10.10 -13.01
C VAL A 63 10.96 -9.70 -13.86
N ARG A 64 12.17 -10.01 -13.39
CA ARG A 64 13.43 -9.63 -14.05
C ARG A 64 13.52 -8.11 -14.33
N GLY A 65 13.06 -7.30 -13.38
CA GLY A 65 13.11 -5.84 -13.44
C GLY A 65 12.08 -5.18 -14.37
N ARG A 66 11.13 -5.95 -14.93
CA ARG A 66 10.03 -5.43 -15.74
C ARG A 66 8.71 -5.59 -15.00
N LEU A 67 7.79 -4.65 -15.18
CA LEU A 67 6.41 -4.77 -14.70
C LEU A 67 5.82 -6.09 -15.19
N ALA A 68 5.26 -6.85 -14.27
CA ALA A 68 4.61 -8.11 -14.56
C ALA A 68 3.13 -8.01 -14.23
N VAL A 69 2.31 -8.27 -15.23
CA VAL A 69 0.85 -8.29 -15.13
C VAL A 69 0.41 -9.74 -15.14
N ASP A 70 -0.50 -10.08 -14.25
CA ASP A 70 -1.06 -11.42 -14.12
C ASP A 70 -2.58 -11.31 -14.15
N GLU A 71 -3.14 -11.47 -15.35
CA GLU A 71 -4.56 -11.30 -15.60
C GLU A 71 -5.44 -12.24 -14.77
N ALA A 72 -4.90 -13.36 -14.29
CA ALA A 72 -5.63 -14.32 -13.45
C ALA A 72 -5.93 -13.79 -12.03
N ILE A 73 -5.27 -12.70 -11.62
CA ILE A 73 -5.49 -12.07 -10.32
C ILE A 73 -6.03 -10.64 -10.45
N ALA A 74 -6.35 -10.17 -11.66
CA ALA A 74 -6.91 -8.85 -11.90
C ALA A 74 -8.31 -8.72 -11.28
N PHE A 75 -8.63 -7.54 -10.77
CA PHE A 75 -9.99 -7.18 -10.39
C PHE A 75 -10.90 -7.01 -11.63
N SER A 76 -12.20 -7.14 -11.43
CA SER A 76 -13.21 -6.99 -12.50
C SER A 76 -13.30 -5.54 -12.98
N ASN A 77 -13.32 -4.57 -12.06
CA ASN A 77 -13.25 -3.15 -12.39
C ASN A 77 -11.81 -2.80 -12.80
N ARG A 78 -11.65 -2.31 -14.03
CA ARG A 78 -10.36 -1.98 -14.67
C ARG A 78 -10.18 -0.50 -14.95
N GLU A 79 -10.90 0.36 -14.24
CA GLU A 79 -10.71 1.80 -14.34
C GLU A 79 -9.24 2.21 -14.18
N SER A 80 -8.85 3.28 -14.87
CA SER A 80 -7.46 3.76 -14.88
C SER A 80 -7.04 4.32 -13.52
N ALA A 81 -7.99 4.75 -12.71
CA ALA A 81 -7.78 5.14 -11.32
C ALA A 81 -9.06 4.84 -10.52
N LEU A 82 -8.95 3.97 -9.52
CA LEU A 82 -10.06 3.60 -8.66
C LEU A 82 -9.61 3.58 -7.20
N ASP A 83 -10.26 4.38 -6.37
CA ASP A 83 -10.06 4.33 -4.92
C ASP A 83 -10.88 3.19 -4.32
N ILE A 84 -10.18 2.25 -3.70
CA ILE A 84 -10.79 1.04 -3.16
C ILE A 84 -11.22 1.27 -1.71
N ALA A 85 -10.29 1.74 -0.87
CA ALA A 85 -10.54 1.92 0.54
C ALA A 85 -9.77 3.12 1.09
N ALA A 86 -10.36 3.78 2.08
CA ALA A 86 -9.67 4.71 2.95
C ALA A 86 -9.43 4.05 4.30
N VAL A 87 -8.19 4.07 4.76
CA VAL A 87 -7.77 3.55 6.07
C VAL A 87 -7.31 4.71 6.93
N VAL A 88 -7.99 4.96 8.03
CA VAL A 88 -7.65 6.01 8.99
C VAL A 88 -6.81 5.39 10.10
N LEU A 89 -5.62 5.96 10.31
CA LEU A 89 -4.72 5.60 11.39
C LEU A 89 -4.90 6.60 12.52
N VAL A 90 -5.38 6.11 13.66
CA VAL A 90 -5.55 6.86 14.89
C VAL A 90 -4.47 6.43 15.86
N VAL A 91 -3.60 7.38 16.23
CA VAL A 91 -2.52 7.15 17.19
C VAL A 91 -2.92 7.78 18.51
N ASP A 92 -3.01 6.97 19.56
CA ASP A 92 -3.34 7.47 20.89
C ASP A 92 -2.22 8.39 21.40
N GLY A 93 -2.59 9.50 22.05
CA GLY A 93 -1.63 10.54 22.48
C GLY A 93 -1.84 11.93 21.88
N GLY A 94 -2.98 12.17 21.23
CA GLY A 94 -3.37 13.51 20.74
C GLY A 94 -2.81 13.87 19.36
N PHE A 95 -2.34 12.88 18.61
CA PHE A 95 -1.86 13.08 17.25
C PHE A 95 -3.03 13.24 16.28
N ALA A 96 -2.83 14.05 15.23
CA ALA A 96 -3.79 14.15 14.15
C ALA A 96 -3.90 12.79 13.43
N PRO A 97 -5.11 12.29 13.15
CA PRO A 97 -5.29 11.07 12.38
C PRO A 97 -4.66 11.20 11.00
N VAL A 98 -4.09 10.11 10.50
CA VAL A 98 -3.57 10.06 9.14
C VAL A 98 -4.45 9.16 8.29
N LYS A 99 -4.84 9.65 7.12
CA LYS A 99 -5.66 8.88 6.19
C LYS A 99 -4.79 8.31 5.08
N ALA A 100 -4.87 7.01 4.87
CA ALA A 100 -4.23 6.31 3.77
C ALA A 100 -5.31 5.85 2.78
N LEU A 101 -5.22 6.29 1.54
CA LEU A 101 -6.09 5.90 0.45
C LEU A 101 -5.40 4.78 -0.34
N VAL A 102 -6.05 3.62 -0.43
CA VAL A 102 -5.56 2.49 -1.21
C VAL A 102 -6.30 2.46 -2.54
N SER A 103 -5.55 2.48 -3.63
CA SER A 103 -6.10 2.61 -4.97
C SER A 103 -5.62 1.48 -5.89
N SER A 104 -6.39 1.28 -6.96
CA SER A 104 -6.04 0.40 -8.07
C SER A 104 -6.03 1.14 -9.40
N SER A 105 -5.38 0.54 -10.39
CA SER A 105 -5.33 1.01 -11.77
C SER A 105 -5.30 -0.20 -12.70
N GLY A 106 -6.19 -0.22 -13.70
CA GLY A 106 -6.25 -1.30 -14.68
C GLY A 106 -6.54 -2.68 -14.07
N GLY A 107 -7.23 -2.73 -12.92
CA GLY A 107 -7.56 -3.95 -12.20
C GLY A 107 -6.48 -4.43 -11.22
N PHE A 108 -5.44 -3.64 -10.96
CA PHE A 108 -4.36 -4.01 -10.04
C PHE A 108 -4.11 -2.96 -8.97
N LEU A 109 -3.78 -3.39 -7.75
CA LEU A 109 -3.27 -2.54 -6.68
C LEU A 109 -2.12 -1.68 -7.21
N SER A 110 -2.26 -0.37 -7.05
CA SER A 110 -1.36 0.60 -7.67
C SER A 110 -0.59 1.44 -6.66
N CYS A 111 -1.26 1.94 -5.61
CA CYS A 111 -0.60 2.75 -4.60
C CYS A 111 -1.35 2.82 -3.27
N ILE A 112 -0.60 3.29 -2.27
CA ILE A 112 -1.12 3.86 -1.02
C ILE A 112 -0.78 5.35 -1.04
N SER A 113 -1.79 6.21 -0.93
CA SER A 113 -1.62 7.67 -0.87
C SER A 113 -2.00 8.17 0.53
N TYR A 114 -1.09 8.88 1.19
CA TYR A 114 -1.33 9.44 2.50
C TYR A 114 -1.82 10.88 2.36
N ASP A 115 -2.99 11.17 2.91
CA ASP A 115 -3.46 12.53 3.14
C ASP A 115 -2.86 13.02 4.47
N GLY A 116 -1.91 13.94 4.36
CA GLY A 116 -1.06 14.39 5.47
C GLY A 116 0.42 14.07 5.26
N ASN A 117 1.24 14.36 6.27
CA ASN A 117 2.69 14.22 6.18
C ASN A 117 3.11 12.75 6.32
N GLY A 118 3.15 11.97 5.23
CA GLY A 118 3.56 10.56 5.27
C GLY A 118 4.95 10.30 5.87
N ALA A 119 5.86 11.30 5.85
CA ALA A 119 7.16 11.20 6.51
C ALA A 119 7.04 11.12 8.05
N TYR A 120 5.94 11.62 8.60
CA TYR A 120 5.64 11.58 10.04
C TYR A 120 5.28 10.18 10.53
N LEU A 121 4.49 9.41 9.76
CA LEU A 121 4.13 8.03 10.13
C LEU A 121 5.35 7.10 10.13
N GLU A 122 6.28 7.28 9.19
CA GLU A 122 7.51 6.52 9.17
C GLU A 122 8.48 6.93 10.29
N GLN A 123 8.38 8.18 10.78
CA GLN A 123 9.07 8.59 12.00
C GLN A 123 8.44 7.96 13.23
N LEU A 124 7.11 7.92 13.34
CA LEU A 124 6.39 7.27 14.45
C LEU A 124 6.72 5.78 14.53
N SER A 125 6.78 5.05 13.41
CA SER A 125 7.16 3.63 13.41
C SER A 125 8.61 3.37 13.85
N ARG A 126 9.47 4.39 13.79
CA ARG A 126 10.87 4.34 14.25
C ARG A 126 11.04 4.81 15.70
N MET A 127 10.01 5.40 16.32
CA MET A 127 10.07 5.80 17.72
C MET A 127 9.96 4.55 18.60
N LYS A 128 10.89 4.41 19.55
CA LYS A 128 10.93 3.27 20.50
C LYS A 128 9.79 3.27 21.53
N GLN A 129 8.85 4.19 21.41
CA GLN A 129 7.71 4.32 22.31
C GLN A 129 6.57 3.48 21.73
N ALA A 130 5.97 2.62 22.54
CA ALA A 130 4.79 1.87 22.12
C ALA A 130 3.62 2.86 22.05
N PHE A 131 3.27 3.26 20.83
CA PHE A 131 2.00 3.94 20.57
C PHE A 131 0.99 2.88 20.17
N ASP A 132 -0.19 2.92 20.79
CA ASP A 132 -1.32 2.14 20.32
C ASP A 132 -1.86 2.81 19.05
N VAL A 133 -1.80 2.08 17.94
CA VAL A 133 -2.32 2.51 16.64
C VAL A 133 -3.59 1.71 16.37
N ARG A 134 -4.70 2.43 16.25
CA ARG A 134 -5.98 1.87 15.81
C ARG A 134 -6.18 2.21 14.33
N LEU A 135 -6.57 1.22 13.54
CA LEU A 135 -6.88 1.40 12.13
C LEU A 135 -8.39 1.26 11.96
N GLU A 136 -8.97 2.13 11.14
CA GLU A 136 -10.37 2.08 10.75
C GLU A 136 -10.43 2.15 9.22
N ALA A 137 -10.87 1.07 8.57
CA ALA A 137 -11.07 1.06 7.13
C ALA A 137 -12.52 1.36 6.74
N GLN A 138 -12.65 2.12 5.66
CA GLN A 138 -13.89 2.42 4.98
C GLN A 138 -13.74 2.01 3.51
N LEU A 139 -14.64 1.14 3.05
CA LEU A 139 -14.76 0.82 1.63
C LEU A 139 -15.24 2.06 0.86
N MET A 140 -14.52 2.41 -0.19
CA MET A 140 -14.92 3.43 -1.15
C MET A 140 -15.61 2.75 -2.34
N THR A 141 -14.93 1.79 -2.96
CA THR A 141 -15.47 0.96 -4.06
C THR A 141 -14.89 -0.45 -3.97
N ASP A 142 -15.72 -1.49 -4.07
CA ASP A 142 -15.22 -2.86 -4.24
C ASP A 142 -14.78 -3.06 -5.70
N PRO A 143 -13.48 -3.28 -5.99
CA PRO A 143 -12.99 -3.42 -7.35
C PRO A 143 -13.43 -4.74 -8.01
N GLY A 144 -14.00 -5.69 -7.27
CA GLY A 144 -14.62 -6.89 -7.83
C GLY A 144 -15.98 -6.64 -8.49
N VAL A 145 -16.57 -5.45 -8.29
CA VAL A 145 -17.86 -5.05 -8.87
C VAL A 145 -17.62 -3.99 -9.94
N GLY A 146 -18.06 -4.28 -11.17
CA GLY A 146 -17.93 -3.41 -12.34
C GLY A 146 -18.87 -3.85 -13.46
#